data_AF-A0A2T8KPR6-F1
#
_entry.id   AF-A0A2T8KPR6-F1
#
_cell.length_a   1.000
_cell.length_b   1.000
_cell.length_c   1.000
_cell.angle_alpha   90.00
_cell.angle_beta   90.00
_cell.angle_gamma   90.00
#
_symmetry.space_group_name_H-M   'P 1'
#
loop_
_entity.id
_entity.type
_entity.pdbx_description
1 polymer ?
#
loop_
_entity_poly.entity_id
_entity_poly.type
_entity_poly.pdbx_seq_one_letter_code
_entity_poly.pdbx_strand_id
1 'polypeptide(L)'
;MSKKRGLSLEEKREQMLQIFYESQDFYLLKELEKLGPKKGVISQSVKDVVQSLVDDDLVLKDKIGTSVYFWSLPSCAGNQLRNTYNKLESDLSNSKKRYVELVEHRDNLKRGREDSEERESALEELKAVELHHKKLKEELAAYADSDPAAVEAMKDAIDVAHSAANRWTVVFNYISTSKRAT
;
A
#
# COMPACT_ATOMS: atom_id res chain seq x y z
N MET A 1 47.63 33.96 30.94
CA MET A 1 46.80 32.78 31.31
C MET A 1 45.92 32.44 30.12
N SER A 2 46.34 31.49 29.29
CA SER A 2 45.61 31.12 28.07
C SER A 2 44.26 30.51 28.45
N LYS A 3 43.16 31.08 27.95
CA LYS A 3 41.81 30.50 28.12
C LYS A 3 41.85 29.12 27.47
N LYS A 4 41.82 28.06 28.30
CA LYS A 4 41.72 26.68 27.81
C LYS A 4 40.48 26.60 26.91
N ARG A 5 40.71 26.30 25.62
CA ARG A 5 39.66 26.02 24.64
C ARG A 5 38.74 24.95 25.24
N GLY A 6 37.43 25.19 25.24
CA GLY A 6 36.46 24.19 25.69
C GLY A 6 36.52 22.97 24.78
N LEU A 7 36.39 21.77 25.38
CA LEU A 7 36.26 20.52 24.62
C LEU A 7 35.03 20.60 23.71
N SER A 8 35.21 20.18 22.47
CA SER A 8 34.14 19.94 21.49
C SER A 8 33.26 18.76 21.93
N LEU A 9 32.12 18.58 21.25
CA LEU A 9 31.21 17.49 21.56
C LEU A 9 31.87 16.13 21.36
N GLU A 10 32.65 15.96 20.29
CA GLU A 10 33.33 14.70 20.00
C GLU A 10 34.43 14.39 21.02
N GLU A 11 35.23 15.40 21.40
CA GLU A 11 36.23 15.22 22.45
C GLU A 11 35.59 14.85 23.80
N LYS A 12 34.40 15.39 24.12
CA LYS A 12 33.65 14.98 25.32
C LYS A 12 33.19 13.53 25.24
N ARG A 13 32.74 13.07 24.07
CA ARG A 13 32.33 11.68 23.81
C ARG A 13 33.51 10.73 24.02
N GLU A 14 34.68 11.05 23.47
CA GLU A 14 35.92 10.30 23.68
C GLU A 14 36.31 10.24 25.16
N GLN A 15 36.28 11.37 25.87
CA GLN A 15 36.62 11.40 27.31
C GLN A 15 35.65 10.57 28.15
N MET A 16 34.36 10.54 27.81
CA MET A 16 33.37 9.69 28.49
C MET A 16 33.60 8.21 28.16
N LEU A 17 33.86 7.85 26.90
CA LEU A 17 34.18 6.47 26.50
C LEU A 17 35.43 5.94 27.20
N GLN A 18 36.44 6.80 27.36
CA GLN A 18 37.67 6.45 28.03
C GLN A 18 37.46 6.01 29.48
N ILE A 19 36.46 6.56 30.19
CA ILE A 19 36.09 6.12 31.55
C ILE A 19 35.67 4.64 31.54
N PHE A 20 34.85 4.24 30.56
CA PHE A 20 34.40 2.86 30.43
C PHE A 20 35.54 1.91 30.03
N TYR A 21 36.44 2.35 29.14
CA TYR A 21 37.54 1.50 28.67
C TYR A 21 38.67 1.32 29.69
N GLU A 22 38.95 2.33 30.50
CA GLU A 22 39.97 2.24 31.56
C GLU A 22 39.52 1.35 32.71
N SER A 23 38.27 1.48 33.15
CA SER A 23 37.76 0.71 34.30
C SER A 23 37.18 -0.64 33.91
N GLN A 24 36.63 -0.76 32.69
CA GLN A 24 35.85 -1.91 32.21
C GLN A 24 34.74 -2.32 33.20
N ASP A 25 34.05 -1.32 33.76
CA ASP A 25 33.07 -1.48 34.83
C ASP A 25 31.70 -0.89 34.44
N PHE A 26 30.70 -1.19 35.25
CA PHE A 26 29.32 -0.73 35.10
C PHE A 26 29.10 0.52 35.94
N TYR A 27 28.44 1.51 35.35
CA TYR A 27 28.20 2.79 36.01
C TYR A 27 26.72 3.16 36.03
N LEU A 28 26.31 3.78 37.13
CA LEU A 28 25.06 4.53 37.20
C LEU A 28 25.28 5.95 36.64
N LEU A 29 24.21 6.58 36.16
CA LEU A 29 24.29 7.98 35.67
C LEU A 29 24.90 8.93 36.72
N LYS A 30 24.54 8.75 38.00
CA LYS A 30 25.06 9.56 39.12
C LYS A 30 26.58 9.38 39.34
N GLU A 31 27.13 8.24 38.95
CA GLU A 31 28.57 7.97 39.06
C GLU A 31 29.32 8.60 37.89
N LEU A 32 28.75 8.49 36.68
CA LEU A 32 29.25 9.18 35.49
C LEU A 32 29.25 10.70 35.67
N GLU A 33 28.22 11.27 36.30
CA GLU A 33 28.16 12.71 36.64
C GLU A 33 29.29 13.16 37.60
N LYS A 34 29.84 12.24 38.40
CA LYS A 34 31.01 12.50 39.27
C LYS A 34 32.34 12.28 38.56
N LEU A 35 32.41 11.30 37.65
CA LEU A 35 33.64 10.93 36.94
C LEU A 35 33.89 11.81 35.70
N GLY A 36 32.84 12.21 34.98
CA GLY A 36 32.91 13.04 33.78
C GLY A 36 33.68 14.35 33.99
N PRO A 37 33.39 15.15 35.05
CA PRO A 37 34.14 16.36 35.35
C PRO A 37 35.63 16.12 35.63
N LYS A 38 36.02 14.95 36.16
CA LYS A 38 37.43 14.60 36.37
C LYS A 38 38.18 14.39 35.07
N LYS A 39 37.48 14.02 33.99
CA LYS A 39 38.01 13.91 32.62
C LYS A 39 37.79 15.19 31.79
N GLY A 40 37.34 16.28 32.41
CA GLY A 40 37.16 17.59 31.76
C GLY A 40 35.80 17.80 31.08
N VAL A 41 34.88 16.83 31.16
CA VAL A 41 33.52 16.97 30.63
C VAL A 41 32.69 17.83 31.59
N ILE A 42 32.02 18.86 31.06
CA ILE A 42 31.19 19.76 31.87
C ILE A 42 30.04 18.95 32.49
N SER A 43 29.86 19.03 33.82
CA SER A 43 28.90 18.23 34.58
C SER A 43 27.49 18.26 33.98
N GLN A 44 27.00 19.45 33.60
CA GLN A 44 25.68 19.62 32.99
C GLN A 44 25.51 18.89 31.64
N SER A 45 26.61 18.62 30.92
CA SER A 45 26.60 17.95 29.61
C SER A 45 26.81 16.43 29.69
N VAL A 46 27.16 15.87 30.86
CA VAL A 46 27.48 14.44 30.98
C VAL A 46 26.32 13.57 30.54
N LYS A 47 25.10 13.90 31.00
CA LYS A 47 23.89 13.15 30.65
C LYS A 47 23.65 13.11 29.14
N ASP A 48 23.74 14.27 28.47
CA ASP A 48 23.47 14.36 27.03
C ASP A 48 24.56 13.67 26.20
N VAL A 49 25.83 13.77 26.63
CA VAL A 49 26.95 13.09 25.98
C VAL A 49 26.81 11.57 26.13
N VAL A 50 26.51 11.07 27.33
CA VAL A 50 26.26 9.63 27.54
C VAL A 50 25.07 9.16 26.73
N GLN A 51 23.98 9.94 26.65
CA GLN A 51 22.84 9.57 25.82
C GLN A 51 23.21 9.50 24.34
N SER A 52 23.98 10.46 23.81
CA SER A 52 24.45 10.42 22.42
C SER A 52 25.35 9.21 22.13
N LEU A 53 26.16 8.78 23.09
CA LEU A 53 26.98 7.57 22.98
C LEU A 53 26.12 6.30 22.97
N VAL A 54 25.02 6.29 23.71
CA VAL A 54 24.05 5.21 23.68
C VAL A 54 23.26 5.18 22.38
N ASP A 55 22.87 6.35 21.86
CA ASP A 55 22.10 6.45 20.63
C ASP A 55 22.90 5.97 19.41
N ASP A 56 24.23 6.12 19.45
CA ASP A 56 25.17 5.58 18.45
C ASP A 56 25.71 4.18 18.83
N ASP A 57 25.07 3.50 19.77
CA ASP A 57 25.41 2.17 20.31
C ASP A 57 26.80 2.03 20.96
N LEU A 58 27.64 3.07 21.02
CA LEU A 58 28.99 3.02 21.61
C LEU A 58 28.99 2.74 23.12
N VAL A 59 27.90 3.05 23.83
CA VAL A 59 27.67 2.69 25.23
C VAL A 59 26.38 1.88 25.33
N LEU A 60 26.45 0.72 25.98
CA LEU A 60 25.30 -0.09 26.28
C LEU A 60 24.59 0.44 27.52
N LYS A 61 23.26 0.45 27.50
CA LYS A 61 22.43 0.73 28.67
C LYS A 61 21.47 -0.41 28.93
N ASP A 62 21.26 -0.74 30.20
CA ASP A 62 20.21 -1.67 30.61
C ASP A 62 19.65 -1.32 31.99
N LYS A 63 18.38 -1.63 32.18
CA LYS A 63 17.66 -1.36 33.42
C LYS A 63 17.52 -2.65 34.23
N ILE A 64 18.22 -2.70 35.35
CA ILE A 64 18.20 -3.83 36.27
C ILE A 64 17.54 -3.37 37.57
N GLY A 65 16.34 -3.91 37.82
CA GLY A 65 15.50 -3.47 38.95
C GLY A 65 15.07 -2.00 38.81
N THR A 66 15.44 -1.19 39.79
CA THR A 66 15.12 0.25 39.82
C THR A 66 16.19 1.12 39.16
N SER A 67 17.34 0.55 38.79
CA SER A 67 18.53 1.29 38.39
C SER A 67 18.87 1.06 36.91
N VAL A 68 19.41 2.09 36.25
CA VAL A 68 19.90 2.00 34.87
C VAL A 68 21.42 2.01 34.89
N TYR A 69 22.01 0.97 34.33
CA TYR A 69 23.44 0.76 34.23
C TYR A 69 23.93 1.08 32.82
N PHE A 70 25.12 1.66 32.74
CA PHE A 70 25.81 2.01 31.51
C PHE A 70 27.19 1.35 31.51
N TRP A 71 27.58 0.77 30.38
CA TRP A 71 28.92 0.18 30.22
C TRP A 71 29.34 0.18 28.76
N SER A 72 30.66 0.10 28.52
CA SER A 72 31.22 -0.11 27.19
C SER A 72 32.49 -0.92 27.30
N LEU A 73 32.62 -1.93 26.43
CA LEU A 73 33.82 -2.77 26.34
C LEU A 73 34.66 -2.32 25.15
N PRO A 74 36.01 -2.36 25.23
CA PRO A 74 36.88 -2.02 24.10
C PRO A 74 36.59 -2.83 22.83
N SER A 75 36.11 -4.07 22.99
CA SER A 75 35.71 -4.95 21.88
C SER A 75 34.33 -4.62 21.29
N CYS A 76 33.53 -3.79 21.95
CA CYS A 76 32.15 -3.51 21.56
C CYS A 76 32.08 -2.75 20.22
N ALA A 77 32.92 -1.72 20.05
CA ALA A 77 32.97 -0.95 18.80
C ALA A 77 33.35 -1.83 17.58
N GLY A 78 34.33 -2.72 17.75
CA GLY A 78 34.75 -3.65 16.68
C GLY A 78 33.67 -4.70 16.36
N ASN A 79 33.04 -5.26 17.38
CA ASN A 79 31.94 -6.22 17.18
C ASN A 79 30.71 -5.56 16.55
N GLN A 80 30.38 -4.33 16.92
CA GLN A 80 29.28 -3.58 16.31
C GLN A 80 29.54 -3.31 14.84
N LEU A 81 30.74 -2.82 14.49
CA LEU A 81 31.12 -2.61 13.10
C LEU A 81 31.02 -3.90 12.29
N ARG A 82 31.45 -5.03 12.86
CA ARG A 82 31.35 -6.33 12.18
C ARG A 82 29.90 -6.79 12.03
N ASN A 83 29.06 -6.58 13.05
CA ASN A 83 27.65 -6.94 12.99
C ASN A 83 26.88 -6.08 11.98
N THR A 84 27.12 -4.77 11.95
CA THR A 84 26.51 -3.86 10.97
C THR A 84 26.99 -4.18 9.56
N TYR A 85 28.29 -4.45 9.37
CA TYR A 85 28.83 -4.93 8.10
C TYR A 85 28.12 -6.21 7.62
N ASN A 86 28.07 -7.24 8.47
CA ASN A 86 27.43 -8.51 8.12
C ASN A 86 25.95 -8.35 7.79
N LYS A 87 25.23 -7.48 8.52
CA LYS A 87 23.82 -7.17 8.27
C LYS A 87 23.65 -6.50 6.92
N LEU A 88 24.43 -5.45 6.64
CA LEU A 88 24.39 -4.73 5.36
C LEU A 88 24.76 -5.65 4.18
N GLU A 89 25.74 -6.53 4.36
CA GLU A 89 26.14 -7.51 3.35
C GLU A 89 25.01 -8.52 3.07
N SER A 90 24.32 -8.99 4.13
CA SER A 90 23.14 -9.85 4.00
C SER A 90 21.99 -9.14 3.28
N ASP A 91 21.68 -7.90 3.68
CA ASP A 91 20.61 -7.10 3.08
C ASP A 91 20.90 -6.79 1.60
N LEU A 92 22.16 -6.50 1.27
CA LEU A 92 22.61 -6.31 -0.11
C LEU A 92 22.43 -7.60 -0.94
N SER A 93 22.84 -8.75 -0.39
CA SER A 93 22.68 -10.05 -1.03
C SER A 93 21.21 -10.38 -1.29
N ASN A 94 20.35 -10.17 -0.29
CA ASN A 94 18.91 -10.39 -0.41
C ASN A 94 18.27 -9.46 -1.45
N SER A 95 18.66 -8.18 -1.45
CA SER A 95 18.17 -7.20 -2.42
C SER A 95 18.59 -7.54 -3.85
N LYS A 96 19.83 -8.00 -4.05
CA LYS A 96 20.31 -8.48 -5.36
C LYS A 96 19.53 -9.69 -5.85
N LYS A 97 19.27 -10.68 -4.99
CA LYS A 97 18.45 -11.86 -5.34
C LYS A 97 17.05 -11.44 -5.76
N ARG A 98 16.38 -10.62 -4.94
CA ARG A 98 15.03 -10.10 -5.24
C ARG A 98 15.01 -9.30 -6.54
N TYR A 99 16.05 -8.53 -6.83
CA TYR A 99 16.14 -7.80 -8.10
C TYR A 99 16.17 -8.76 -9.29
N VAL A 100 16.99 -9.80 -9.25
CA VAL A 100 17.07 -10.81 -10.32
C VAL A 100 15.72 -11.51 -10.51
N GLU A 101 15.09 -11.96 -9.42
CA GLU A 101 13.76 -12.58 -9.46
C GLU A 101 12.69 -11.66 -10.08
N LEU A 102 12.70 -10.37 -9.73
CA LEU A 102 11.76 -9.39 -10.28
C LEU A 102 12.02 -9.11 -11.77
N VAL A 103 13.28 -9.09 -12.19
CA VAL A 103 13.65 -8.94 -13.61
C VAL A 103 13.16 -10.15 -14.41
N GLU A 104 13.42 -11.37 -13.94
CA GLU A 104 12.92 -12.59 -14.58
C GLU A 104 11.39 -12.63 -14.64
N HIS A 105 10.72 -12.25 -13.55
CA HIS A 105 9.26 -12.18 -13.52
C HIS A 105 8.71 -11.17 -14.52
N ARG A 106 9.32 -9.99 -14.60
CA ARG A 106 8.95 -8.95 -15.58
C ARG A 106 9.16 -9.43 -17.01
N ASP A 107 10.27 -10.11 -17.30
CA ASP A 107 10.55 -10.60 -18.64
C ASP A 107 9.60 -11.75 -19.04
N ASN A 108 9.24 -12.62 -18.09
CA ASN A 108 8.23 -13.66 -18.31
C ASN A 108 6.84 -13.07 -18.58
N LEU A 109 6.44 -11.99 -17.88
CA LEU A 109 5.17 -11.30 -18.13
C LEU A 109 5.14 -10.53 -19.46
N LYS A 110 6.30 -10.05 -19.91
CA LYS A 110 6.43 -9.36 -21.20
C LYS A 110 6.36 -10.31 -22.39
N ARG A 111 6.79 -11.56 -22.24
CA ARG A 111 6.78 -12.54 -23.33
C ARG A 111 5.37 -12.74 -23.88
N GLY A 112 5.17 -12.51 -25.17
CA GLY A 112 3.85 -12.59 -25.83
C GLY A 112 2.91 -11.42 -25.52
N ARG A 113 3.40 -10.40 -24.80
CA ARG A 113 2.75 -9.10 -24.60
C ARG A 113 3.73 -7.99 -24.96
N GLU A 114 4.60 -8.24 -25.94
CA GLU A 114 5.52 -7.23 -26.41
C GLU A 114 4.73 -6.01 -26.91
N ASP A 115 5.23 -4.81 -26.61
CA ASP A 115 4.65 -3.60 -27.13
C ASP A 115 4.96 -3.53 -28.64
N SER A 116 3.92 -3.70 -29.45
CA SER A 116 3.97 -3.63 -30.90
C SER A 116 2.76 -2.86 -31.42
N GLU A 117 2.88 -2.25 -32.59
CA GLU A 117 1.78 -1.52 -33.24
C GLU A 117 0.58 -2.44 -33.50
N GLU A 118 0.83 -3.71 -33.84
CA GLU A 118 -0.24 -4.70 -34.05
C GLU A 118 -1.01 -5.00 -32.77
N ARG A 119 -0.30 -5.09 -31.62
CA ARG A 119 -0.95 -5.30 -30.32
C ARG A 119 -1.77 -4.09 -29.90
N GLU A 120 -1.27 -2.89 -30.13
CA GLU A 120 -2.01 -1.64 -29.85
C GLU A 120 -3.29 -1.58 -30.69
N SER A 121 -3.20 -1.80 -32.01
CA SER A 121 -4.36 -1.86 -32.90
C SER A 121 -5.37 -2.93 -32.47
N ALA A 122 -4.92 -4.14 -32.14
CA ALA A 122 -5.80 -5.22 -31.67
C ALA A 122 -6.51 -4.88 -30.35
N LEU A 123 -5.86 -4.18 -29.43
CA LEU A 123 -6.46 -3.72 -28.18
C LEU A 123 -7.50 -2.61 -28.40
N GLU A 124 -7.28 -1.73 -29.38
CA GLU A 124 -8.26 -0.72 -29.78
C GLU A 124 -9.48 -1.35 -30.46
N GLU A 125 -9.26 -2.28 -31.37
CA GLU A 125 -10.32 -3.05 -32.02
C GLU A 125 -11.15 -3.83 -31.01
N LEU A 126 -10.50 -4.52 -30.06
CA LEU A 126 -11.20 -5.26 -29.00
C LEU A 126 -12.12 -4.33 -28.20
N LYS A 127 -11.62 -3.16 -27.78
CA LYS A 127 -12.44 -2.17 -27.07
C LYS A 127 -13.63 -1.69 -27.89
N ALA A 128 -13.42 -1.44 -29.19
CA ALA A 128 -14.49 -1.02 -30.09
C ALA A 128 -15.57 -2.10 -30.22
N VAL A 129 -15.17 -3.36 -30.39
CA VAL A 129 -16.09 -4.51 -30.50
C VAL A 129 -16.82 -4.76 -29.19
N GLU A 130 -16.15 -4.69 -28.03
CA GLU A 130 -16.79 -4.83 -26.72
C GLU A 130 -17.86 -3.76 -26.49
N LEU A 131 -17.57 -2.51 -26.86
CA LEU A 131 -18.52 -1.41 -26.77
C LEU A 131 -19.73 -1.64 -27.69
N HIS A 132 -19.49 -2.08 -28.92
CA HIS A 132 -20.57 -2.37 -29.87
C HIS A 132 -21.43 -3.54 -29.41
N HIS A 133 -20.82 -4.62 -28.92
CA HIS A 133 -21.52 -5.77 -28.37
C HIS A 133 -22.37 -5.36 -27.16
N LYS A 134 -21.87 -4.49 -26.29
CA LYS A 134 -22.64 -3.95 -25.17
C LYS A 134 -23.89 -3.19 -25.65
N LYS A 135 -23.75 -2.31 -26.65
CA LYS A 135 -24.88 -1.57 -27.24
C LYS A 135 -25.93 -2.51 -27.83
N LEU A 136 -25.51 -3.47 -28.65
CA LEU A 136 -26.42 -4.46 -29.22
C LEU A 136 -27.16 -5.27 -28.15
N LYS A 137 -26.47 -5.60 -27.05
CA LYS A 137 -27.09 -6.32 -25.92
C LYS A 137 -28.13 -5.46 -25.21
N GLU A 138 -27.87 -4.16 -25.04
CA GLU A 138 -28.84 -3.20 -24.50
C GLU A 138 -30.04 -3.02 -25.44
N GLU A 139 -29.81 -2.95 -26.76
CA GLU A 139 -30.87 -2.90 -27.77
C GLU A 139 -31.73 -4.17 -27.75
N LEU A 140 -31.12 -5.35 -27.74
CA LEU A 140 -31.85 -6.63 -27.64
C LEU A 140 -32.69 -6.71 -26.36
N ALA A 141 -32.18 -6.20 -25.24
CA ALA A 141 -32.95 -6.14 -24.01
C ALA A 141 -34.15 -5.19 -24.13
N ALA A 142 -34.03 -4.07 -24.86
CA ALA A 142 -35.14 -3.16 -25.12
C ALA A 142 -36.24 -3.79 -25.98
N TYR A 143 -35.89 -4.75 -26.85
CA TYR A 143 -36.84 -5.49 -27.68
C TYR A 143 -37.34 -6.79 -27.03
N ALA A 144 -36.97 -7.08 -25.77
CA ALA A 144 -37.34 -8.33 -25.10
C ALA A 144 -38.86 -8.57 -25.03
N ASP A 145 -39.65 -7.50 -24.92
CA ASP A 145 -41.13 -7.57 -24.85
C ASP A 145 -41.80 -7.52 -26.24
N SER A 146 -41.04 -7.35 -27.33
CA SER A 146 -41.55 -7.24 -28.70
C SER A 146 -41.49 -8.58 -29.44
N ASP A 147 -42.05 -9.65 -28.86
CA ASP A 147 -42.12 -10.96 -29.51
C ASP A 147 -43.01 -10.90 -30.78
N PRO A 148 -42.46 -11.14 -31.98
CA PRO A 148 -43.24 -11.11 -33.22
C PRO A 148 -44.45 -12.04 -33.21
N ALA A 149 -44.35 -13.20 -32.55
CA ALA A 149 -45.46 -14.14 -32.45
C ALA A 149 -46.60 -13.58 -31.57
N ALA A 150 -46.24 -12.90 -30.48
CA ALA A 150 -47.21 -12.21 -29.62
C ALA A 150 -47.88 -11.02 -30.35
N VAL A 151 -47.11 -10.27 -31.16
CA VAL A 151 -47.64 -9.16 -31.97
C VAL A 151 -48.62 -9.66 -33.03
N GLU A 152 -48.30 -10.74 -33.75
CA GLU A 152 -49.22 -11.33 -34.74
C GLU A 152 -50.48 -11.91 -34.07
N ALA A 153 -50.35 -12.62 -32.95
CA ALA A 153 -51.51 -13.09 -32.20
C ALA A 153 -52.42 -11.95 -31.71
N MET A 154 -51.84 -10.81 -31.34
CA MET A 154 -52.59 -9.61 -30.97
C MET A 154 -53.35 -9.02 -32.16
N LYS A 155 -52.76 -8.99 -33.36
CA LYS A 155 -53.44 -8.54 -34.59
C LYS A 155 -54.64 -9.42 -34.94
N ASP A 156 -54.46 -10.73 -34.91
CA ASP A 156 -55.56 -11.68 -35.16
C ASP A 156 -56.70 -11.50 -34.15
N ALA A 157 -56.38 -11.30 -32.88
CA ALA A 157 -57.36 -11.05 -31.83
C ALA A 157 -58.12 -9.73 -32.04
N ILE A 158 -57.44 -8.67 -32.49
CA ILE A 158 -58.05 -7.38 -32.82
C ILE A 158 -59.04 -7.56 -33.98
N ASP A 159 -58.68 -8.29 -35.04
CA ASP A 159 -59.55 -8.52 -36.19
C ASP A 159 -60.82 -9.28 -35.82
N VAL A 160 -60.69 -10.30 -34.95
CA VAL A 160 -61.83 -11.05 -34.40
C VAL A 160 -62.73 -10.14 -33.55
N ALA A 161 -62.13 -9.35 -32.64
CA ALA A 161 -62.87 -8.45 -31.76
C ALA A 161 -63.60 -7.35 -32.55
N HIS A 162 -62.94 -6.76 -33.55
CA HIS A 162 -63.53 -5.75 -34.43
C HIS A 162 -64.70 -6.34 -35.24
N SER A 163 -64.54 -7.52 -35.81
CA SER A 163 -65.60 -8.24 -36.52
C SER A 163 -66.78 -8.59 -35.60
N ALA A 164 -66.52 -8.96 -34.35
CA ALA A 164 -67.56 -9.21 -33.35
C ALA A 164 -68.31 -7.92 -32.96
N ALA A 165 -67.61 -6.82 -32.69
CA ALA A 165 -68.21 -5.53 -32.36
C ALA A 165 -69.12 -5.02 -33.50
N ASN A 166 -68.68 -5.16 -34.75
CA ASN A 166 -69.49 -4.80 -35.92
C ASN A 166 -70.77 -5.65 -36.00
N ARG A 167 -70.68 -6.97 -35.78
CA ARG A 167 -71.85 -7.85 -35.73
C ARG A 167 -72.84 -7.43 -34.63
N TRP A 168 -72.35 -7.18 -33.42
CA TRP A 168 -73.20 -6.72 -32.30
C TRP A 168 -73.83 -5.35 -32.58
N THR A 169 -73.11 -4.44 -33.22
CA THR A 169 -73.63 -3.13 -33.63
C THR A 169 -74.77 -3.29 -34.64
N VAL A 170 -74.63 -4.20 -35.61
CA VAL A 170 -75.70 -4.53 -36.57
C VAL A 170 -76.93 -5.11 -35.85
N VAL A 171 -76.73 -6.04 -34.92
CA VAL A 171 -77.83 -6.65 -34.14
C VAL A 171 -78.54 -5.59 -33.28
N PHE A 172 -77.78 -4.74 -32.58
CA PHE A 172 -78.35 -3.66 -31.76
C PHE A 172 -79.15 -2.66 -32.61
N ASN A 173 -78.62 -2.26 -33.77
CA ASN A 173 -79.32 -1.37 -34.69
C ASN A 173 -80.61 -2.02 -35.21
N TYR A 174 -80.60 -3.31 -35.52
CA TYR A 174 -81.79 -4.04 -35.97
C TYR A 174 -82.87 -4.16 -34.87
N ILE A 175 -82.48 -4.49 -33.63
CA ILE A 175 -83.43 -4.58 -32.50
C ILE A 175 -84.00 -3.20 -32.17
N SER A 176 -83.18 -2.15 -32.19
CA SER A 176 -83.62 -0.79 -31.88
C SER A 176 -84.54 -0.18 -32.93
N THR A 177 -84.37 -0.51 -34.22
CA THR A 177 -85.32 -0.12 -35.27
C THR A 177 -86.62 -0.94 -35.18
N SER A 178 -86.53 -2.25 -34.92
CA SER A 178 -87.71 -3.11 -34.73
C SER A 178 -88.59 -2.64 -33.55
N LYS A 179 -87.99 -2.24 -32.43
CA LYS A 179 -88.72 -1.69 -31.26
C LYS A 179 -89.32 -0.30 -31.47
N ARG A 180 -88.88 0.48 -32.47
CA ARG A 180 -89.49 1.78 -32.83
C ARG A 180 -90.64 1.64 -33.82
N ALA A 181 -90.76 0.49 -34.49
CA ALA A 181 -91.80 0.21 -35.48
C ALA A 181 -93.07 -0.41 -34.87
N THR A 182 -93.03 -0.75 -33.58
CA THR A 182 -94.18 -1.12 -32.73
C THR A 182 -94.56 0.05 -31.85
#